data_AF-A0A2K0UHW5-F1
#
_entry.id   AF-A0A2K0UHW5-F1
#
_cell.length_a   1.000
_cell.length_b   1.000
_cell.length_c   1.000
_cell.angle_alpha   90.00
_cell.angle_beta   90.00
_cell.angle_gamma   90.00
#
_symmetry.space_group_name_H-M   'P 1'
#
loop_
_entity.id
_entity.type
_entity.pdbx_description
1 polymer ?
#
loop_
_entity_poly.entity_id
_entity_poly.type
_entity_poly.pdbx_seq_one_letter_code
_entity_poly.pdbx_strand_id
1 'polypeptide(L)'
;MSDIVLRDARYSELPEIARVMAKAFWEDNLFGQLIHPHRNEYPDDVHLYWLRRARVNFWDRRWRWLVAVNKDETGREVITGIAQWARLGDGGKKLERSYLDPREYVLVSRLFMEAK
;
A
#
# COMPACT_ATOMS: atom_id res chain seq x y z
N MET A 1 0.38 28.48 4.77
CA MET A 1 -0.78 27.58 4.62
C MET A 1 -0.30 26.42 3.76
N SER A 2 -0.24 25.23 4.33
CA SER A 2 0.19 24.02 3.63
C SER A 2 -0.89 23.64 2.62
N ASP A 3 -0.57 23.76 1.33
CA ASP A 3 -1.47 23.40 0.25
C ASP A 3 -1.45 21.87 0.10
N ILE A 4 -2.52 21.21 0.59
CA ILE A 4 -2.66 19.76 0.50
C ILE A 4 -3.39 19.44 -0.80
N VAL A 5 -2.70 18.72 -1.68
CA VAL A 5 -3.24 18.28 -2.98
C VAL A 5 -3.50 16.77 -2.94
N LEU A 6 -4.70 16.39 -3.35
CA LEU A 6 -5.09 14.98 -3.53
C LEU A 6 -4.86 14.57 -4.99
N ARG A 7 -4.20 13.43 -5.20
CA ARG A 7 -4.01 12.85 -6.54
C ARG A 7 -3.85 11.33 -6.50
N ASP A 8 -3.87 10.71 -7.66
CA ASP A 8 -3.54 9.29 -7.79
C ASP A 8 -2.06 9.03 -7.42
N ALA A 9 -1.84 7.87 -6.79
CA ALA A 9 -0.51 7.42 -6.39
C ALA A 9 0.31 6.96 -7.61
N ARG A 10 1.62 7.25 -7.59
CA ARG A 10 2.57 6.73 -8.58
C ARG A 10 3.24 5.47 -8.06
N TYR A 11 3.65 4.57 -8.96
CA TYR A 11 4.33 3.32 -8.57
C TYR A 11 5.66 3.57 -7.82
N SER A 12 6.39 4.64 -8.19
CA SER A 12 7.63 5.04 -7.51
C SER A 12 7.42 5.48 -6.06
N GLU A 13 6.19 5.84 -5.69
CA GLU A 13 5.84 6.37 -4.37
C GLU A 13 5.43 5.28 -3.38
N LEU A 14 5.30 4.03 -3.84
CA LEU A 14 4.91 2.90 -2.99
C LEU A 14 5.79 2.69 -1.74
N PRO A 15 7.12 2.87 -1.77
CA PRO A 15 7.95 2.78 -0.57
C PRO A 15 7.60 3.83 0.48
N GLU A 16 7.38 5.08 0.06
CA GLU A 16 7.01 6.18 0.97
C GLU A 16 5.60 6.01 1.51
N ILE A 17 4.67 5.59 0.66
CA ILE A 17 3.33 5.18 1.06
C ILE A 17 3.38 4.10 2.15
N ALA A 18 4.19 3.06 1.97
CA ALA A 18 4.30 1.97 2.92
C ALA A 18 4.83 2.44 4.29
N ARG A 19 5.77 3.39 4.30
CA ARG A 19 6.28 4.02 5.52
C ARG A 19 5.21 4.85 6.23
N VAL A 20 4.43 5.62 5.47
CA VAL A 20 3.29 6.39 6.02
C VAL A 20 2.26 5.45 6.64
N MET A 21 1.92 4.34 5.97
CA MET A 21 0.98 3.35 6.50
C MET A 21 1.52 2.65 7.76
N ALA A 22 2.80 2.27 7.76
CA ALA A 22 3.41 1.65 8.94
C ALA A 22 3.34 2.56 10.17
N LYS A 23 3.56 3.87 9.99
CA LYS A 23 3.41 4.86 11.05
C LYS A 23 1.96 5.05 11.47
N ALA A 24 1.03 5.15 10.50
CA ALA A 24 -0.39 5.37 10.78
C ALA A 24 -1.04 4.22 11.55
N PHE A 25 -0.63 2.98 11.27
CA PHE A 25 -1.17 1.77 11.90
C PHE A 25 -0.27 1.19 13.01
N TRP A 26 0.70 1.97 13.50
CA TRP A 26 1.67 1.49 14.48
C TRP A 26 1.04 1.07 15.81
N GLU A 27 0.07 1.86 16.29
CA GLU A 27 -0.68 1.62 17.53
C GLU A 27 -2.03 0.93 17.30
N ASP A 28 -2.30 0.51 16.06
CA ASP A 28 -3.55 -0.19 15.75
C ASP A 28 -3.56 -1.59 16.39
N ASN A 29 -4.70 -2.00 16.94
CA ASN A 29 -4.81 -3.28 17.63
C ASN A 29 -4.60 -4.47 16.68
N LEU A 30 -5.12 -4.37 15.45
CA LEU A 30 -5.00 -5.44 14.47
C LEU A 30 -3.59 -5.44 13.85
N PHE A 31 -3.17 -4.31 13.29
CA PHE A 31 -1.92 -4.26 12.53
C PHE A 31 -0.68 -4.09 13.42
N GLY A 32 -0.76 -3.28 14.46
CA GLY A 32 0.33 -3.05 15.39
C GLY A 32 0.50 -4.20 16.38
N GLN A 33 -0.56 -4.60 17.08
CA GLN A 33 -0.42 -5.57 18.17
C GLN A 33 -0.52 -7.03 17.70
N LEU A 34 -1.46 -7.36 16.82
CA LEU A 34 -1.70 -8.75 16.42
C LEU A 34 -0.81 -9.20 15.24
N ILE A 35 -0.73 -8.41 14.17
CA ILE A 35 0.01 -8.80 12.96
C ILE A 35 1.52 -8.58 13.11
N HIS A 36 1.95 -7.59 13.90
CA HIS A 36 3.36 -7.26 14.14
C HIS A 36 3.73 -7.25 15.64
N PRO A 37 3.68 -8.41 16.33
CA PRO A 37 3.93 -8.47 17.77
C PRO A 37 5.33 -7.99 18.18
N HIS A 38 6.34 -8.21 17.33
CA HIS A 38 7.74 -7.80 17.54
C HIS A 38 8.10 -6.44 16.90
N ARG A 39 7.11 -5.57 16.61
CA ARG A 39 7.36 -4.29 15.94
C ARG A 39 8.37 -3.39 16.67
N ASN A 40 8.41 -3.44 18.01
CA ASN A 40 9.34 -2.64 18.80
C ASN A 40 10.80 -3.11 18.67
N GLU A 41 11.01 -4.39 18.35
CA GLU A 41 12.33 -4.96 18.14
C GLU A 41 12.85 -4.69 16.72
N TYR A 42 11.95 -4.67 15.73
CA TYR A 42 12.26 -4.47 14.31
C TYR A 42 11.35 -3.41 13.67
N PRO A 43 11.48 -2.13 14.03
CA PRO A 43 10.57 -1.08 13.54
C PRO A 43 10.70 -0.82 12.05
N ASP A 44 11.89 -1.06 11.50
CA ASP A 44 12.17 -0.91 10.08
C ASP A 44 11.56 -2.03 9.24
N ASP A 45 11.06 -3.13 9.80
CA ASP A 45 10.50 -4.22 8.99
C ASP A 45 9.00 -4.08 8.74
N VAL A 46 8.30 -3.33 9.58
CA VAL A 46 6.83 -3.16 9.51
C VAL A 46 6.39 -2.58 8.17
N HIS A 47 7.15 -1.62 7.62
CA HIS A 47 6.82 -1.04 6.32
C HIS A 47 7.00 -2.01 5.15
N LEU A 48 7.81 -3.07 5.28
CA LEU A 48 8.01 -4.07 4.22
C LEU A 48 6.74 -4.89 3.98
N TYR A 49 5.97 -5.17 5.04
CA TYR A 49 4.65 -5.80 4.93
C TYR A 49 3.71 -4.97 4.06
N TRP A 50 3.60 -3.67 4.36
CA TRP A 50 2.78 -2.73 3.59
C TRP A 50 3.27 -2.57 2.17
N LEU A 51 4.59 -2.52 1.95
CA LEU A 51 5.20 -2.39 0.63
C LEU A 51 4.90 -3.60 -0.26
N ARG A 52 4.98 -4.81 0.29
CA ARG A 52 4.63 -6.03 -0.43
C ARG A 52 3.16 -5.99 -0.87
N ARG A 53 2.25 -5.68 0.07
CA ARG A 53 0.81 -5.60 -0.20
C ARG A 53 0.49 -4.51 -1.23
N ALA A 54 1.14 -3.36 -1.13
CA ALA A 54 0.94 -2.26 -2.06
C ALA A 54 1.41 -2.59 -3.48
N ARG A 55 2.59 -3.21 -3.66
CA ARG A 55 3.08 -3.63 -4.99
C ARG A 55 2.16 -4.63 -5.67
N VAL A 56 1.60 -5.56 -4.90
CA VAL A 56 0.64 -6.55 -5.37
C VAL A 56 -0.66 -5.88 -5.83
N ASN A 57 -1.26 -5.06 -4.97
CA ASN A 57 -2.57 -4.47 -5.19
C ASN A 57 -2.56 -3.25 -6.12
N PHE A 58 -1.43 -2.57 -6.29
CA PHE A 58 -1.33 -1.37 -7.13
C PHE A 58 -1.77 -1.61 -8.58
N TRP A 59 -1.53 -2.83 -9.07
CA TRP A 59 -1.83 -3.18 -10.44
C TRP A 59 -3.21 -3.84 -10.62
N ASP A 60 -3.98 -4.01 -9.55
CA ASP A 60 -5.36 -4.47 -9.62
C ASP A 60 -6.27 -3.27 -9.93
N ARG A 61 -7.00 -3.35 -11.04
CA ARG A 61 -7.88 -2.26 -11.53
C ARG A 61 -9.07 -2.00 -10.59
N ARG A 62 -9.37 -2.92 -9.67
CA ARG A 62 -10.39 -2.74 -8.62
C ARG A 62 -9.93 -1.79 -7.52
N TRP A 63 -8.61 -1.63 -7.38
CA TRP A 63 -8.01 -0.80 -6.34
C TRP A 63 -7.70 0.60 -6.88
N ARG A 64 -8.17 1.61 -6.15
CA ARG A 64 -7.82 3.02 -6.35
C ARG A 64 -6.93 3.48 -5.20
N TRP A 65 -5.82 4.09 -5.56
CA TRP A 65 -4.77 4.54 -4.67
C TRP A 65 -4.67 6.05 -4.74
N LEU A 66 -5.10 6.73 -3.69
CA LEU A 66 -5.09 8.19 -3.59
C LEU A 66 -4.07 8.62 -2.55
N VAL A 67 -3.23 9.60 -2.88
CA VAL A 67 -2.26 10.19 -1.95
C VAL A 67 -2.58 11.64 -1.68
N ALA A 68 -2.41 12.04 -0.43
CA ALA A 68 -2.41 13.42 0.00
C ALA A 68 -0.96 13.91 0.06
N VAL A 69 -0.65 14.91 -0.75
CA VAL A 69 0.69 15.49 -0.88
C VAL A 69 0.67 16.89 -0.33
N ASN A 70 1.62 17.19 0.53
CA ASN A 70 1.88 18.52 1.05
C ASN A 70 3.19 19.03 0.46
N LYS A 71 3.27 20.33 0.16
CA LYS A 71 4.51 20.97 -0.24
C LYS A 71 5.25 21.45 1.01
N ASP A 72 6.44 20.92 1.21
CA ASP A 72 7.35 21.38 2.24
C ASP A 72 7.84 22.81 1.95
N GLU A 73 8.44 23.48 2.93
CA GLU A 73 9.01 24.84 2.80
C GLU A 73 10.07 24.92 1.69
N THR A 74 10.72 23.79 1.40
CA THR A 74 11.69 23.62 0.32
C THR A 74 11.06 23.41 -1.07
N GLY A 75 9.73 23.39 -1.16
CA GLY A 75 8.96 23.13 -2.38
C GLY A 75 8.88 21.66 -2.78
N ARG A 76 9.40 20.74 -1.96
CA ARG A 76 9.34 19.29 -2.22
C ARG A 76 7.97 18.73 -1.84
N GLU A 77 7.44 17.87 -2.71
CA GLU A 77 6.21 17.11 -2.46
C GLU A 77 6.46 16.00 -1.44
N VAL A 78 5.81 16.08 -0.28
CA VAL A 78 5.86 15.08 0.79
C VAL A 78 4.50 14.42 0.92
N ILE A 79 4.47 13.09 0.85
CA ILE A 79 3.25 12.31 1.04
C ILE A 79 2.90 12.33 2.53
N THR A 80 1.77 12.96 2.85
CA THR A 80 1.29 13.11 4.24
C THR A 80 0.22 12.07 4.58
N GLY A 81 -0.46 11.52 3.59
CA GLY A 81 -1.50 10.53 3.80
C GLY A 81 -1.79 9.69 2.57
N ILE A 82 -2.46 8.57 2.80
CA ILE A 82 -2.93 7.67 1.73
C ILE A 82 -4.34 7.18 2.04
N ALA A 83 -5.14 7.06 0.98
CA ALA A 83 -6.39 6.31 0.99
C ALA A 83 -6.37 5.21 -0.08
N GLN A 84 -6.83 4.02 0.30
CA GLN A 84 -7.01 2.88 -0.60
C GLN A 84 -8.48 2.50 -0.67
N TRP A 85 -9.00 2.34 -1.87
CA TRP A 85 -10.40 1.97 -2.11
C TRP A 85 -10.45 0.77 -3.04
N ALA A 86 -11.14 -0.29 -2.61
CA ALA A 86 -11.39 -1.45 -3.44
C ALA A 86 -12.89 -1.56 -3.73
N ARG A 87 -13.26 -1.76 -5.00
CA ARG A 87 -14.65 -2.06 -5.37
C ARG A 87 -14.89 -3.57 -5.24
N LEU A 88 -15.70 -3.96 -4.25
CA LEU A 88 -16.12 -5.34 -4.00
C LEU A 88 -17.50 -5.63 -4.61
N GLY A 89 -17.76 -6.88 -4.99
CA GLY A 89 -19.04 -7.34 -5.56
C GLY A 89 -19.07 -7.41 -7.09
N ASP A 90 -20.25 -7.62 -7.68
CA ASP A 90 -20.40 -7.88 -9.12
C ASP A 90 -19.97 -6.70 -10.02
N GLY A 91 -20.04 -5.47 -9.50
CA GLY A 91 -19.47 -4.30 -10.16
C GLY A 91 -17.94 -4.29 -10.20
N GLY A 92 -17.28 -5.03 -9.30
CA GLY A 92 -15.83 -5.24 -9.28
C GLY A 92 -15.37 -6.39 -10.19
N LYS A 93 -16.22 -7.42 -10.39
CA LYS A 93 -15.91 -8.57 -11.27
C LYS A 93 -15.58 -8.17 -12.70
N LYS A 94 -16.24 -7.14 -13.24
CA LYS A 94 -15.94 -6.60 -14.58
C LYS A 94 -14.54 -5.96 -14.68
N LEU A 95 -13.97 -5.57 -13.55
CA LEU A 95 -12.64 -4.97 -13.44
C LEU A 95 -11.58 -5.99 -12.99
N GLU A 96 -11.96 -7.25 -12.79
CA GLU A 96 -11.01 -8.32 -12.48
C GLU A 96 -10.07 -8.56 -13.65
N ARG A 97 -8.86 -8.98 -13.30
CA ARG A 97 -7.84 -9.30 -14.29
C ARG A 97 -8.22 -10.55 -15.06
N SER A 98 -7.84 -10.56 -16.33
CA SER A 98 -7.82 -11.80 -17.10
C SER A 98 -6.80 -12.75 -16.48
N TYR A 99 -7.14 -14.04 -16.42
CA TYR A 99 -6.28 -15.12 -15.94
C TYR A 99 -4.90 -15.18 -16.65
N LEU A 100 -4.80 -14.61 -17.86
CA LEU A 100 -3.58 -14.59 -18.65
C LEU A 100 -2.67 -13.36 -18.40
N ASP A 101 -2.97 -12.50 -17.42
CA ASP A 101 -2.10 -11.37 -17.11
C ASP A 101 -0.76 -11.87 -16.51
N PRO A 102 0.40 -11.58 -17.14
CA PRO A 102 1.72 -11.99 -16.64
C PRO A 102 1.99 -11.55 -15.20
N ARG A 103 1.27 -10.53 -14.71
CA ARG A 103 1.39 -10.01 -13.35
C ARG A 103 0.72 -10.89 -12.29
N GLU A 104 -0.10 -11.87 -12.67
CA GLU A 104 -0.59 -12.93 -11.76
C GLU A 104 0.52 -13.91 -11.38
N TYR A 105 1.48 -14.16 -12.27
CA TYR A 105 2.59 -15.08 -11.98
C TYR A 105 3.54 -14.54 -10.89
N VAL A 106 3.65 -13.22 -10.76
CA VAL A 106 4.40 -12.57 -9.65
C VAL A 106 3.70 -12.79 -8.30
N LEU A 107 2.37 -12.90 -8.31
CA LEU A 107 1.55 -13.19 -7.13
C LEU A 107 1.72 -14.65 -6.69
N VAL A 108 1.63 -15.58 -7.64
CA VAL A 108 1.66 -17.03 -7.39
C VAL A 108 3.07 -17.54 -7.03
N SER A 109 4.13 -17.03 -7.67
CA SER A 109 5.49 -17.53 -7.37
C SER A 109 5.99 -17.17 -5.98
N ARG A 110 5.38 -16.16 -5.32
CA ARG A 110 5.74 -15.75 -3.94
C ARG A 110 4.84 -16.34 -2.86
N LEU A 111 3.62 -16.76 -3.17
CA LEU A 111 2.77 -17.53 -2.23
C LEU A 111 3.35 -18.93 -1.96
N PHE A 112 4.01 -19.53 -2.95
CA PHE A 112 4.66 -20.84 -2.79
C PHE A 112 5.95 -20.82 -1.96
N MET A 113 6.61 -19.67 -1.78
CA MET A 113 7.85 -19.58 -0.99
C MET A 113 7.62 -19.43 0.53
N GLU A 114 6.41 -19.12 0.98
CA GLU A 114 6.07 -18.98 2.41
C GLU A 114 5.35 -20.22 2.98
N ALA A 115 5.18 -21.28 2.18
CA ALA A 115 4.51 -22.52 2.57
C ALA A 115 5.49 -23.68 2.85
N LYS A 116 6.69 -23.39 3.37
CA LYS A 116 7.65 -24.42 3.78
C LYS A 116 8.24 -24.15 5.15
#